data_AF-A0A497IKR2-F1
#
_entry.id   AF-A0A497IKR2-F1
#
_cell.length_a   1.000
_cell.length_b   1.000
_cell.length_c   1.000
_cell.angle_alpha   90.00
_cell.angle_beta   90.00
_cell.angle_gamma   90.00
#
_symmetry.space_group_name_H-M   'P 1'
#
loop_
_entity.id
_entity.type
_entity.pdbx_description
1 polymer ?
#
loop_
_entity_poly.entity_id
_entity_poly.type
_entity_poly.pdbx_seq_one_letter_code
_entity_poly.pdbx_strand_id
1 'polypeptide(L)'
;MELRTNEVEKYLKNVFGDITLENVSELGTAPAEVMDEGVKVFGYGKPYLIRFRDGNHEESAVLSSMRVQSGFGHDHFSDRAQVLLWQHDTFNRLPRHVRALDVGYFTRDGKLYSTGRAEEFFILMQTV
;
A
#
# COMPACT_ATOMS: atom_id res chain seq x y z
N MET A 1 6.33 -4.02 9.45
CA MET A 1 7.16 -4.58 8.36
C MET A 1 7.95 -3.42 7.79
N GLU A 2 9.25 -3.58 7.60
CA GLU A 2 10.10 -2.54 7.03
C GLU A 2 10.07 -2.62 5.50
N LEU A 3 9.86 -1.47 4.85
CA LEU A 3 9.75 -1.38 3.40
C LEU A 3 11.15 -1.34 2.79
N ARG A 4 11.46 -2.24 1.85
CA ARG A 4 12.76 -2.28 1.18
C ARG A 4 12.67 -1.67 -0.20
N THR A 5 13.45 -0.61 -0.43
CA THR A 5 13.43 0.20 -1.67
C THR A 5 13.57 -0.64 -2.94
N ASN A 6 14.45 -1.65 -2.92
CA ASN A 6 14.68 -2.53 -4.07
C ASN A 6 13.46 -3.41 -4.40
N GLU A 7 12.67 -3.82 -3.41
CA GLU A 7 11.44 -4.60 -3.63
C GLU A 7 10.28 -3.70 -4.06
N VAL A 8 10.24 -2.45 -3.59
CA VAL A 8 9.30 -1.43 -4.09
C VAL A 8 9.53 -1.17 -5.57
N GLU A 9 10.78 -0.98 -6.00
CA GLU A 9 11.12 -0.76 -7.40
C GLU A 9 10.69 -1.95 -8.28
N LYS A 10 11.00 -3.18 -7.88
CA LYS A 10 10.57 -4.39 -8.61
C LYS A 10 9.06 -4.48 -8.74
N TYR A 11 8.34 -4.17 -7.67
CA TYR A 11 6.88 -4.15 -7.68
C TYR A 11 6.33 -3.07 -8.61
N LEU A 12 6.83 -1.84 -8.52
CA LEU A 12 6.42 -0.76 -9.41
C LEU A 12 6.72 -1.10 -10.87
N LYS A 13 7.85 -1.75 -11.15
CA LYS A 13 8.16 -2.25 -12.49
C LYS A 13 7.14 -3.29 -13.00
N ASN A 14 6.63 -4.13 -12.11
CA ASN A 14 5.59 -5.10 -12.45
C ASN A 14 4.23 -4.42 -12.75
N VAL A 15 3.91 -3.33 -12.03
CA VAL A 15 2.63 -2.61 -12.17
C VAL A 15 2.63 -1.65 -13.36
N PHE A 16 3.67 -0.83 -13.49
CA PHE A 16 3.75 0.29 -14.44
C PHE A 16 4.64 0.01 -15.66
N GLY A 17 5.44 -1.05 -15.66
CA GLY A 17 6.41 -1.34 -16.72
C GLY A 17 7.80 -0.77 -16.41
N ASP A 18 8.51 -0.28 -17.41
CA ASP A 18 9.90 0.16 -17.21
C ASP A 18 9.97 1.54 -16.54
N ILE A 19 10.08 1.54 -15.21
CA ILE A 19 10.21 2.75 -14.38
C ILE A 19 11.59 2.86 -13.73
N THR A 20 11.94 4.06 -13.30
CA THR A 20 13.11 4.31 -12.43
C THR A 20 12.64 4.86 -11.09
N LEU A 21 12.91 4.14 -10.00
CA LEU A 21 12.57 4.61 -8.66
C LEU A 21 13.54 5.72 -8.22
N GLU A 22 13.00 6.87 -7.80
CA GLU A 22 13.81 8.03 -7.40
C GLU A 22 13.87 8.19 -5.88
N ASN A 23 12.73 8.05 -5.19
CA ASN A 23 12.67 8.20 -3.74
C ASN A 23 11.54 7.40 -3.11
N VAL A 24 11.76 6.95 -1.88
CA VAL A 24 10.73 6.42 -0.98
C VAL A 24 10.92 7.09 0.39
N SER A 25 9.87 7.74 0.90
CA SER A 25 9.89 8.44 2.18
C SER A 25 8.63 8.18 2.99
N GLU A 26 8.74 8.07 4.32
CA GLU A 26 7.58 7.94 5.21
C GLU A 26 6.81 9.27 5.25
N LEU A 27 5.49 9.24 5.11
CA LEU A 27 4.63 10.41 5.21
C LEU A 27 4.12 10.58 6.65
N GLY A 28 4.11 11.82 7.13
CA GLY A 28 3.46 12.17 8.40
C GLY A 28 4.32 12.08 9.66
N THR A 29 5.64 11.95 9.54
CA THR A 29 6.56 12.26 10.65
C THR A 29 6.67 13.78 10.79
N ALA A 30 5.79 14.38 11.60
CA ALA A 30 6.08 15.71 12.14
C ALA A 30 7.40 15.63 12.95
N PRO A 31 8.26 16.67 12.94
CA PRO A 31 9.36 16.77 13.87
C PRO A 31 8.84 16.60 15.30
N ALA A 32 9.60 15.94 16.17
CA ALA A 32 9.21 15.70 17.58
C ALA A 32 8.79 17.00 18.31
N GLU A 33 9.28 18.14 17.84
CA GLU A 33 9.01 19.50 18.33
C GLU A 33 7.60 20.03 17.99
N VAL A 34 6.90 19.43 17.02
CA VAL A 34 5.55 19.84 16.55
C VAL A 34 4.47 18.85 17.03
N MET A 35 4.87 17.81 17.76
CA MET A 35 3.96 16.82 18.37
C MET A 35 3.36 17.38 19.67
N ASP A 36 2.60 18.46 19.55
CA ASP A 36 1.71 18.91 20.64
C ASP A 36 0.72 17.78 20.99
N GLU A 37 0.38 17.66 22.28
CA GLU A 37 -0.35 16.54 22.90
C GLU A 37 -1.75 16.29 22.30
N GLY A 38 -2.18 17.09 21.32
CA GLY A 38 -3.45 16.99 20.61
C GLY A 38 -3.39 16.51 19.16
N VAL A 39 -2.21 16.34 18.54
CA VAL A 39 -2.14 15.76 17.19
C VAL A 39 -2.40 14.27 17.32
N LYS A 40 -3.63 13.84 16.98
CA LYS A 40 -4.00 12.43 16.91
C LYS A 40 -3.07 11.70 15.94
N VAL A 41 -1.98 11.12 16.47
CA VAL A 41 -1.16 10.11 15.80
C VAL A 41 -1.95 8.78 15.75
N PHE A 42 -3.19 8.83 15.28
CA PHE A 42 -4.02 7.64 15.07
C PHE A 42 -3.81 7.20 13.62
N GLY A 43 -2.65 6.61 13.37
CA GLY A 43 -2.30 6.06 12.07
C GLY A 43 -2.83 4.64 11.92
N TYR A 44 -3.76 4.45 10.99
CA TYR A 44 -4.20 3.14 10.47
C TYR A 44 -3.07 2.40 9.72
N GLY A 45 -1.82 2.82 9.84
CA GLY A 45 -0.60 2.24 9.27
C GLY A 45 0.45 3.32 8.95
N LYS A 46 1.55 2.93 8.29
CA LYS A 46 2.64 3.83 7.86
C LYS A 46 2.53 4.12 6.36
N PRO A 47 2.06 5.32 5.95
CA PRO A 47 2.04 5.70 4.54
C PRO A 47 3.45 6.07 4.08
N TYR A 48 3.79 5.72 2.84
CA TYR A 48 5.04 6.07 2.17
C TYR A 48 4.73 6.86 0.90
N LEU A 49 5.39 8.01 0.71
CA LEU A 49 5.45 8.70 -0.57
C LEU A 49 6.54 8.06 -1.42
N ILE A 50 6.16 7.65 -2.62
CA ILE A 50 7.07 7.07 -3.61
C ILE A 50 7.10 8.01 -4.80
N ARG A 51 8.31 8.38 -5.23
CA ARG A 51 8.56 9.16 -6.45
C ARG A 51 9.34 8.31 -7.43
N PHE A 52 8.90 8.28 -8.67
CA PHE A 52 9.52 7.49 -9.72
C PHE A 52 9.32 8.16 -11.09
N ARG A 53 10.14 7.78 -12.06
CA ARG A 53 10.01 8.23 -13.44
C ARG A 53 9.47 7.09 -14.31
N ASP A 54 8.44 7.39 -15.11
CA ASP A 54 7.94 6.53 -16.19
C ASP A 54 8.24 7.20 -17.53
N GLY A 55 9.28 6.70 -18.21
CA GLY A 55 9.86 7.36 -19.39
C GLY A 55 10.40 8.75 -19.08
N ASN A 56 9.70 9.80 -19.56
CA ASN A 56 10.03 11.21 -19.28
C ASN A 56 9.07 11.87 -18.29
N HIS A 57 8.11 11.14 -17.74
CA HIS A 57 7.12 11.67 -16.81
C HIS A 57 7.55 11.39 -15.37
N GLU A 58 7.54 12.43 -14.54
CA GLU A 58 7.70 12.29 -13.10
C GLU A 58 6.36 11.94 -12.47
N GLU A 59 6.32 10.81 -11.77
CA GLU A 59 5.13 10.26 -11.14
C GLU A 59 5.33 10.18 -9.62
N SER A 60 4.22 10.21 -8.90
CA SER A 60 4.23 9.98 -7.46
C SER A 60 3.04 9.18 -7.00
N ALA A 61 3.27 8.29 -6.04
CA ALA A 61 2.25 7.42 -5.47
C ALA A 61 2.39 7.35 -3.95
N VAL A 62 1.28 7.07 -3.27
CA VAL A 62 1.28 6.78 -1.83
C VAL A 62 1.02 5.29 -1.63
N LEU A 63 1.95 4.63 -0.96
CA LEU A 63 1.80 3.25 -0.52
C LEU A 63 1.42 3.24 0.96
N SER A 64 0.24 2.71 1.26
CA SER A 64 -0.29 2.63 2.62
C SER A 64 -0.65 1.19 2.96
N SER A 65 -0.31 0.76 4.18
CA SER A 65 -0.73 -0.54 4.73
C SER A 65 -1.67 -0.34 5.90
N MET A 66 -2.45 -1.35 6.26
CA MET A 66 -3.26 -1.32 7.48
C MET A 66 -2.47 -1.75 8.74
N ARG A 67 -2.80 -1.13 9.88
CA ARG A 67 -2.22 -1.42 11.20
C ARG A 67 -2.45 -2.89 11.58
N VAL A 68 -1.45 -3.55 12.14
CA VAL A 68 -1.49 -5.00 12.42
C VAL A 68 -1.82 -5.36 13.87
N GLN A 69 -1.88 -4.38 14.79
CA GLN A 69 -2.28 -4.65 16.17
C GLN A 69 -3.77 -5.00 16.28
N SER A 70 -4.12 -5.78 17.31
CA SER A 70 -5.50 -6.16 17.64
C SER A 70 -6.31 -5.00 18.21
N GLY A 71 -7.64 -5.10 18.13
CA GLY A 71 -8.58 -4.16 18.73
C GLY A 71 -9.03 -3.05 17.79
N PHE A 72 -8.82 -3.20 16.48
CA PHE A 72 -9.22 -2.22 15.46
C PHE A 72 -10.31 -2.74 14.51
N GLY A 73 -10.87 -3.92 14.79
CA GLY A 73 -11.89 -4.55 13.94
C GLY A 73 -11.35 -5.12 12.63
N HIS A 74 -10.03 -5.24 12.51
CA HIS A 74 -9.33 -5.85 11.36
C HIS A 74 -8.14 -6.70 11.84
N ASP A 75 -8.42 -7.51 12.85
CA ASP A 75 -7.41 -8.23 13.62
C ASP A 75 -6.78 -9.37 12.79
N HIS A 76 -7.54 -9.96 11.88
CA HIS A 76 -7.02 -10.96 10.94
C HIS A 76 -6.49 -10.29 9.68
N PHE A 77 -5.48 -10.90 9.05
CA PHE A 77 -4.93 -10.35 7.81
C PHE A 77 -5.96 -10.39 6.66
N SER A 78 -6.90 -11.34 6.69
CA SER A 78 -8.05 -11.41 5.78
C SER A 78 -8.94 -10.17 5.86
N ASP A 79 -9.16 -9.64 7.07
CA ASP A 79 -9.99 -8.44 7.27
C ASP A 79 -9.34 -7.23 6.60
N ARG A 80 -8.02 -7.08 6.77
CA ARG A 80 -7.23 -6.01 6.13
C ARG A 80 -7.20 -6.17 4.62
N ALA A 81 -7.06 -7.40 4.12
CA ALA A 81 -7.12 -7.69 2.70
C ALA A 81 -8.49 -7.30 2.11
N GLN A 82 -9.58 -7.70 2.76
CA GLN A 82 -10.95 -7.36 2.35
C GLN A 82 -11.13 -5.84 2.24
N VAL A 83 -10.70 -5.09 3.26
CA VAL A 83 -10.81 -3.62 3.28
C VAL A 83 -10.03 -2.99 2.13
N LEU A 84 -8.77 -3.39 1.92
CA LEU A 84 -7.92 -2.82 0.86
C LEU A 84 -8.43 -3.17 -0.54
N LEU A 85 -8.91 -4.39 -0.76
CA LEU A 85 -9.52 -4.81 -2.02
C LEU A 85 -10.79 -4.01 -2.31
N TRP A 86 -11.66 -3.84 -1.31
CA TRP A 86 -12.86 -3.02 -1.45
C TRP A 86 -12.54 -1.55 -1.70
N GLN A 87 -11.52 -1.00 -1.04
CA GLN A 87 -11.05 0.37 -1.27
C GLN A 87 -10.54 0.56 -2.70
N HIS A 88 -9.74 -0.36 -3.22
CA HIS A 88 -9.24 -0.29 -4.60
C HIS A 88 -10.36 -0.23 -5.63
N ASP A 89 -11.36 -1.10 -5.50
CA ASP A 89 -12.53 -1.11 -6.37
C ASP A 89 -13.38 0.17 -6.22
N THR A 90 -13.65 0.55 -4.97
CA THR A 90 -14.59 1.64 -4.66
C THR A 90 -14.00 3.02 -4.96
N PHE A 91 -12.74 3.28 -4.59
CA PHE A 91 -12.10 4.58 -4.78
C PHE A 91 -12.06 4.99 -6.25
N ASN A 92 -11.93 4.03 -7.15
CA ASN A 92 -11.93 4.27 -8.60
C ASN A 92 -13.33 4.57 -9.18
N ARG A 93 -14.40 4.38 -8.40
CA ARG A 93 -15.80 4.68 -8.78
C ARG A 93 -16.37 5.92 -8.08
N LEU A 94 -15.69 6.43 -7.05
CA LEU A 94 -16.16 7.58 -6.28
C LEU A 94 -15.81 8.91 -6.97
N PRO A 95 -16.80 9.77 -7.26
CA PRO A 95 -16.54 11.08 -7.86
C PRO A 95 -15.62 11.93 -6.99
N ARG A 96 -14.59 12.54 -7.61
CA ARG A 96 -13.60 13.41 -6.97
C ARG A 96 -12.67 12.71 -5.96
N HIS A 97 -12.70 11.38 -5.87
CA HIS A 97 -11.70 10.65 -5.11
C HIS A 97 -10.44 10.43 -5.97
N VAL A 98 -9.26 10.42 -5.34
CA VAL A 98 -8.02 10.05 -6.03
C VAL A 98 -8.07 8.58 -6.45
N ARG A 99 -7.48 8.25 -7.60
CA ARG A 99 -7.48 6.86 -8.08
C ARG A 99 -6.63 5.97 -7.18
N ALA A 100 -7.14 4.77 -6.89
CA ALA A 100 -6.34 3.70 -6.35
C ALA A 100 -5.61 3.03 -7.52
N LEU A 101 -4.28 3.17 -7.58
CA LEU A 101 -3.48 2.71 -8.72
C LEU A 101 -3.32 1.19 -8.77
N ASP A 102 -3.22 0.56 -7.60
CA ASP A 102 -3.13 -0.89 -7.45
C ASP A 102 -3.48 -1.29 -6.00
N VAL A 103 -3.65 -2.59 -5.77
CA VAL A 103 -3.74 -3.22 -4.44
C VAL A 103 -2.93 -4.51 -4.45
N GLY A 104 -2.23 -4.78 -3.37
CA GLY A 104 -1.33 -5.93 -3.31
C GLY A 104 -1.08 -6.41 -1.88
N TYR A 105 -0.20 -7.40 -1.77
CA TYR A 105 0.19 -7.98 -0.50
C TYR A 105 1.70 -8.01 -0.32
N PHE A 106 2.08 -8.06 0.95
CA PHE A 106 3.45 -8.27 1.38
C PHE A 106 3.71 -9.74 1.70
N THR A 107 4.86 -10.25 1.29
CA THR A 107 5.34 -11.57 1.72
C THR A 107 6.17 -11.47 3.00
N ARG A 108 6.34 -12.61 3.70
CA ARG A 108 7.20 -12.71 4.89
C ARG A 108 8.64 -12.26 4.62
N ASP A 109 9.14 -12.52 3.42
CA ASP A 109 10.51 -12.19 3.04
C ASP A 109 10.67 -10.75 2.57
N GLY A 110 9.62 -9.90 2.56
CA GLY A 110 9.77 -8.47 2.25
C GLY A 110 9.34 -8.04 0.84
N LYS A 111 8.78 -8.94 0.03
CA LYS A 111 8.40 -8.66 -1.37
C LYS A 111 6.96 -8.16 -1.45
N LEU A 112 6.66 -7.46 -2.54
CA LEU A 112 5.34 -6.92 -2.84
C LEU A 112 4.82 -7.57 -4.12
N TYR A 113 3.55 -7.95 -4.13
CA TYR A 113 2.87 -8.52 -5.30
C TYR A 113 1.55 -7.81 -5.55
N SER A 114 1.30 -7.49 -6.81
CA SER A 114 0.04 -6.92 -7.26
C SER A 114 -1.07 -7.96 -7.23
N THR A 115 -2.26 -7.50 -6.87
CA THR A 115 -3.54 -8.19 -7.02
C THR A 115 -4.59 -7.32 -7.71
N GLY A 116 -4.24 -6.11 -8.19
CA GLY A 116 -5.22 -5.17 -8.73
C GLY A 116 -5.89 -5.60 -10.03
N ARG A 117 -5.41 -6.68 -10.65
CA ARG A 117 -6.06 -7.34 -11.80
C ARG A 117 -6.96 -8.52 -11.42
N ALA A 118 -7.09 -8.84 -10.13
CA ALA A 118 -7.97 -9.91 -9.68
C ALA A 118 -9.44 -9.49 -9.79
N GLU A 119 -10.25 -10.31 -10.45
CA GLU A 119 -11.71 -10.12 -10.53
C GLU A 119 -12.47 -11.02 -9.55
N GLU A 120 -11.94 -12.22 -9.27
CA GLU A 120 -12.50 -13.18 -8.31
C GLU A 120 -11.37 -14.01 -7.67
N PHE A 121 -11.57 -14.44 -6.42
CA PHE A 121 -10.67 -15.30 -5.67
C PHE A 121 -11.19 -16.73 -5.61
N PHE A 122 -10.27 -17.69 -5.70
CA PHE A 122 -10.58 -19.10 -5.47
C PHE A 122 -9.66 -19.66 -4.39
N ILE A 123 -10.11 -20.75 -3.76
CA ILE A 123 -9.29 -21.54 -2.83
C ILE A 123 -9.05 -22.91 -3.44
N LEU A 124 -7.80 -23.36 -3.39
CA LEU A 124 -7.40 -24.72 -3.72
C LEU A 124 -6.98 -25.42 -2.43
N MET A 125 -7.54 -26.59 -2.17
CA MET A 125 -7.24 -27.38 -0.97
C MET A 125 -6.57 -28.69 -1.38
N GLN A 126 -5.71 -29.23 -0.49
CA GLN A 126 -5.17 -30.58 -0.68
C GLN A 126 -6.29 -31.62 -0.65
N THR A 127 -6.14 -32.68 -1.43
CA THR A 127 -6.94 -33.89 -1.22
C THR A 127 -6.49 -34.58 0.07
N VAL A 128 -7.39 -35.38 0.66
CA VAL A 128 -7.10 -36.18 1.86
C VAL A 128 -5.88 -37.08 1.71
#